data_AF-A0A6I9XBX3-F1
#
_entry.id   AF-A0A6I9XBX3-F1
#
_cell.length_a   1.000
_cell.length_b   1.000
_cell.length_c   1.000
_cell.angle_alpha   90.00
_cell.angle_beta   90.00
_cell.angle_gamma   90.00
#
_symmetry.space_group_name_H-M   'P 1'
#
loop_
_entity.id
_entity.type
_entity.pdbx_description
1 polymer ?
#
loop_
_entity_poly.entity_id
_entity_poly.type
_entity_poly.pdbx_seq_one_letter_code
_entity_poly.pdbx_strand_id
1 'polypeptide(L)'
;MKHSQGLKSDVIYKQSIFKKLRDGLDAFRAFLKSEFSEENIEFWLACEDFRKTKLAATIASKAQRIYSEFIQADAPREINIDFNTRDRITQAISKPTLSCFDDAQQLIYTLMAKDSFPRFLKSEAYKELVNKELKRRQKRWLPFL
;
A
#
# COMPACT_ATOMS: atom_id res chain seq x y z
N MET A 1 -8.91 25.62 -10.98
CA MET A 1 -7.77 25.12 -10.20
C MET A 1 -8.17 24.64 -8.78
N LYS A 2 -9.22 23.81 -8.62
CA LYS A 2 -9.72 23.37 -7.29
C LYS A 2 -9.62 21.87 -6.99
N HIS A 3 -9.15 21.03 -7.92
CA HIS A 3 -9.17 19.57 -7.78
C HIS A 3 -7.99 18.95 -6.99
N SER A 4 -6.88 19.67 -6.77
CA SER A 4 -5.66 19.09 -6.17
C SER A 4 -5.60 19.15 -4.63
N GLN A 5 -6.40 20.02 -4.00
CA GLN A 5 -6.40 20.21 -2.54
C GLN A 5 -7.19 19.10 -1.81
N GLY A 6 -8.28 18.59 -2.39
CA GLY A 6 -9.12 17.55 -1.77
C GLY A 6 -8.50 16.16 -1.74
N LEU A 7 -7.66 15.81 -2.73
CA LEU A 7 -6.96 14.51 -2.72
C LEU A 7 -5.91 14.44 -1.60
N LYS A 8 -5.20 15.53 -1.30
CA LYS A 8 -4.17 15.55 -0.24
C LYS A 8 -4.78 15.38 1.16
N SER A 9 -5.94 15.97 1.43
CA SER A 9 -6.64 15.81 2.70
C SER A 9 -7.17 14.38 2.89
N ASP A 10 -7.71 13.76 1.85
CA ASP A 10 -8.13 12.35 1.89
C ASP A 10 -6.94 11.41 2.08
N VAL A 11 -5.81 11.68 1.42
CA VAL A 11 -4.59 10.87 1.56
C VAL A 11 -4.08 10.87 2.99
N ILE A 12 -4.02 12.04 3.63
CA ILE A 12 -3.61 12.19 5.03
C ILE A 12 -4.63 11.52 5.97
N TYR A 13 -5.93 11.66 5.70
CA TYR A 13 -6.99 11.05 6.52
C TYR A 13 -6.95 9.51 6.46
N LYS A 14 -6.77 8.95 5.25
CA LYS A 14 -6.68 7.50 5.04
C LYS A 14 -5.38 6.91 5.62
N GLN A 15 -4.24 7.60 5.45
CA GLN A 15 -2.98 7.24 6.14
C GLN A 15 -3.12 7.31 7.67
N SER A 16 -3.91 8.25 8.20
CA SER A 16 -4.19 8.39 9.62
C SER A 16 -4.98 7.20 10.16
N ILE A 17 -5.97 6.66 9.43
CA ILE A 17 -6.73 5.47 9.85
C ILE A 17 -5.84 4.22 9.87
N PHE A 18 -5.03 4.03 8.83
CA PHE A 18 -4.05 2.93 8.79
C PHE A 18 -3.04 2.98 9.95
N LYS A 19 -2.55 4.19 10.31
CA LYS A 19 -1.58 4.38 11.39
C LYS A 19 -2.19 4.37 12.80
N LYS A 20 -3.46 4.74 12.96
CA LYS A 20 -4.11 4.84 14.28
C LYS A 20 -4.53 3.50 14.85
N LEU A 21 -4.78 2.51 13.99
CA LEU A 21 -5.16 1.16 14.41
C LEU A 21 -3.93 0.27 14.33
N ARG A 22 -3.48 -0.24 15.50
CA ARG A 22 -2.29 -1.09 15.63
C ARG A 22 -2.28 -2.26 14.63
N ASP A 23 -3.46 -2.83 14.38
CA ASP A 23 -3.65 -4.00 13.53
C ASP A 23 -4.30 -3.62 12.17
N GLY A 24 -4.32 -2.32 11.80
CA GLY A 24 -5.07 -1.81 10.65
C GLY A 24 -4.52 -2.22 9.29
N LEU A 25 -3.19 -2.27 9.15
CA LEU A 25 -2.55 -2.73 7.92
C LEU A 25 -2.80 -4.24 7.70
N ASP A 26 -2.68 -5.05 8.75
CA ASP A 26 -2.88 -6.49 8.68
C ASP A 26 -4.34 -6.83 8.34
N ALA A 27 -5.30 -6.12 8.96
CA ALA A 27 -6.72 -6.27 8.62
C ALA A 27 -7.01 -5.90 7.16
N PHE A 28 -6.41 -4.83 6.65
CA PHE A 28 -6.58 -4.45 5.25
C PHE A 28 -5.92 -5.44 4.29
N ARG A 29 -4.73 -5.94 4.62
CA ARG A 29 -4.06 -6.98 3.83
C ARG A 29 -4.90 -8.26 3.77
N ALA A 30 -5.48 -8.67 4.90
CA ALA A 30 -6.39 -9.81 4.96
C ALA A 30 -7.66 -9.58 4.13
N PHE A 31 -8.23 -8.37 4.18
CA PHE A 31 -9.35 -7.98 3.34
C PHE A 31 -9.02 -8.06 1.84
N LEU A 32 -7.90 -7.48 1.41
CA LEU A 32 -7.47 -7.56 0.01
C LEU A 32 -7.20 -9.00 -0.43
N LYS A 33 -6.64 -9.83 0.45
CA LYS A 33 -6.43 -11.25 0.17
C LYS A 33 -7.74 -12.02 -0.04
N SER A 34 -8.80 -11.64 0.69
CA SER A 34 -10.13 -12.25 0.50
C SER A 34 -10.76 -11.88 -0.86
N GLU A 35 -10.23 -10.84 -1.51
CA GLU A 35 -10.68 -10.35 -2.82
C GLU A 35 -9.63 -10.54 -3.91
N PHE A 36 -8.57 -11.32 -3.65
CA PHE A 36 -7.48 -11.62 -4.58
C PHE A 36 -6.82 -10.36 -5.16
N SER A 37 -6.61 -9.35 -4.32
CA SER A 37 -6.03 -8.06 -4.72
C SER A 37 -4.92 -7.59 -3.77
N GLU A 38 -4.30 -8.49 -3.00
CA GLU A 38 -3.27 -8.16 -2.01
C GLU A 38 -1.95 -7.68 -2.64
N GLU A 39 -1.66 -8.05 -3.88
CA GLU A 39 -0.48 -7.59 -4.62
C GLU A 39 -0.36 -6.06 -4.63
N ASN A 40 -1.50 -5.35 -4.65
CA ASN A 40 -1.53 -3.89 -4.64
C ASN A 40 -0.90 -3.27 -3.39
N ILE A 41 -1.29 -3.75 -2.20
CA ILE A 41 -0.74 -3.21 -0.95
C ILE A 41 0.71 -3.66 -0.77
N GLU A 42 1.06 -4.85 -1.24
CA GLU A 42 2.40 -5.40 -1.09
C GLU A 42 3.42 -4.73 -1.99
N PHE A 43 3.04 -4.45 -3.25
CA PHE A 43 3.81 -3.58 -4.12
C PHE A 43 3.99 -2.20 -3.50
N TRP A 44 2.91 -1.59 -3.01
CA TRP A 44 2.97 -0.25 -2.41
C TRP A 44 3.95 -0.19 -1.22
N LEU A 45 3.93 -1.21 -0.34
CA LEU A 45 4.85 -1.33 0.79
C LEU A 45 6.29 -1.61 0.34
N ALA A 46 6.48 -2.42 -0.70
CA ALA A 46 7.80 -2.68 -1.28
C ALA A 46 8.44 -1.39 -1.81
N CYS A 47 7.66 -0.52 -2.47
CA CYS A 47 8.12 0.80 -2.90
C CYS A 47 8.46 1.74 -1.72
N GLU A 48 7.66 1.72 -0.65
CA GLU A 48 7.97 2.50 0.58
C GLU A 48 9.28 2.06 1.24
N ASP A 49 9.57 0.76 1.27
CA ASP A 49 10.86 0.25 1.75
C ASP A 49 12.00 0.61 0.79
N PHE A 50 11.78 0.45 -0.51
CA PHE A 50 12.77 0.74 -1.53
C PHE A 50 13.25 2.19 -1.46
N ARG A 51 12.35 3.17 -1.36
CA ARG A 51 12.71 4.60 -1.22
C ARG A 51 13.55 4.93 0.02
N LYS A 52 13.50 4.10 1.06
CA LYS A 52 14.30 4.27 2.29
C LYS A 52 15.69 3.64 2.17
N THR A 53 16.01 3.03 1.03
CA THR A 53 17.31 2.37 0.80
C THR A 53 18.42 3.42 0.77
N LYS A 54 19.33 3.32 1.74
CA LYS A 54 20.47 4.25 1.88
C LYS A 54 21.73 3.78 1.15
N LEU A 55 21.91 2.46 1.05
CA LEU A 55 23.12 1.89 0.48
C LEU A 55 22.96 1.76 -1.03
N ALA A 56 23.75 2.54 -1.78
CA ALA A 56 23.70 2.53 -3.25
C ALA A 56 23.89 1.13 -3.84
N ALA A 57 24.74 0.31 -3.23
CA ALA A 57 25.03 -1.06 -3.67
C ALA A 57 23.80 -2.00 -3.62
N THR A 58 22.75 -1.69 -2.84
CA THR A 58 21.54 -2.52 -2.74
C THR A 58 20.36 -1.99 -3.53
N ILE A 59 20.47 -0.79 -4.14
CA ILE A 59 19.39 -0.22 -4.95
C ILE A 59 19.10 -1.12 -6.15
N ALA A 60 20.14 -1.55 -6.88
CA ALA A 60 19.96 -2.38 -8.06
C ALA A 60 19.28 -3.72 -7.75
N SER A 61 19.74 -4.44 -6.73
CA SER A 61 19.17 -5.74 -6.36
C SER A 61 17.73 -5.62 -5.82
N LYS A 62 17.43 -4.60 -5.01
CA LYS A 62 16.06 -4.36 -4.54
C LYS A 62 15.12 -3.96 -5.66
N ALA A 63 15.57 -3.08 -6.57
CA ALA A 63 14.78 -2.67 -7.72
C ALA A 63 14.45 -3.89 -8.59
N GLN A 64 15.45 -4.72 -8.92
CA GLN A 64 15.26 -5.93 -9.71
C GLN A 64 14.25 -6.89 -9.06
N ARG A 65 14.30 -7.05 -7.73
CA ARG A 65 13.34 -7.90 -7.00
C ARG A 65 11.91 -7.38 -7.14
N ILE A 66 11.69 -6.07 -6.95
CA ILE A 66 10.37 -5.45 -7.10
C ILE A 66 9.88 -5.61 -8.54
N TYR A 67 10.76 -5.41 -9.51
CA TYR A 67 10.43 -5.58 -10.93
C TYR A 67 9.98 -7.00 -11.25
N SER A 68 10.74 -8.02 -10.85
CA SER A 68 10.40 -9.43 -11.13
C SER A 68 9.19 -9.93 -10.36
N GLU A 69 8.88 -9.36 -9.20
CA GLU A 69 7.75 -9.78 -8.36
C GLU A 69 6.43 -9.14 -8.80
N PHE A 70 6.46 -7.87 -9.24
CA PHE A 70 5.25 -7.07 -9.44
C PHE A 70 5.08 -6.45 -10.83
N ILE A 71 6.15 -6.20 -11.60
CA ILE A 71 6.08 -5.35 -12.81
C ILE A 71 6.23 -6.14 -14.11
N GLN A 72 7.16 -7.10 -14.14
CA GLN A 72 7.44 -7.91 -15.31
C GLN A 72 6.16 -8.61 -15.79
N ALA A 73 6.00 -8.75 -17.10
CA ALA A 73 4.91 -9.56 -17.64
C ALA A 73 4.99 -10.98 -17.07
N ASP A 74 3.83 -11.51 -16.66
CA ASP A 74 3.69 -12.83 -16.03
C ASP A 74 4.40 -12.93 -14.67
N ALA A 75 4.67 -11.80 -14.02
CA ALA A 75 5.19 -11.79 -12.66
C ALA A 75 4.19 -12.49 -11.71
N PRO A 76 4.68 -13.23 -10.68
CA PRO A 76 3.81 -14.01 -9.80
C PRO A 76 2.78 -13.16 -9.05
N ARG A 77 3.02 -11.85 -8.94
CA ARG A 77 2.16 -10.88 -8.27
C ARG A 77 2.01 -9.61 -9.11
N GLU A 78 1.88 -9.80 -10.41
CA GLU A 78 1.79 -8.73 -11.38
C GLU A 78 0.67 -7.73 -11.01
N ILE A 79 1.03 -6.45 -10.91
CA ILE A 79 0.06 -5.38 -10.64
C ILE A 79 -0.60 -4.89 -11.93
N ASN A 80 -1.85 -4.44 -11.83
CA ASN A 80 -2.58 -3.92 -12.98
C ASN A 80 -2.16 -2.46 -13.31
N ILE A 81 -1.24 -2.30 -14.25
CA ILE A 81 -0.76 -1.01 -14.78
C ILE A 81 -0.80 -0.98 -16.30
N ASP A 82 -0.90 0.22 -16.89
CA ASP A 82 -0.87 0.37 -18.34
C ASP A 82 0.50 0.06 -18.95
N PHE A 83 0.48 -0.26 -20.25
CA PHE A 83 1.68 -0.62 -21.02
C PHE A 83 2.76 0.46 -20.93
N ASN A 84 2.39 1.74 -21.04
CA ASN A 84 3.34 2.85 -21.03
C ASN A 84 4.06 2.98 -19.68
N THR A 85 3.37 2.71 -18.58
CA THR A 85 3.95 2.71 -17.23
C THR A 85 4.89 1.52 -17.05
N ARG A 86 4.48 0.32 -17.49
CA ARG A 86 5.34 -0.87 -17.46
C ARG A 86 6.62 -0.65 -18.26
N ASP A 87 6.50 -0.20 -19.50
CA ASP A 87 7.64 0.01 -20.41
C ASP A 87 8.65 1.01 -19.85
N ARG A 88 8.18 2.13 -19.28
CA ARG A 88 9.07 3.11 -18.62
C ARG A 88 9.85 2.50 -17.45
N ILE A 89 9.21 1.66 -16.64
CA ILE A 89 9.89 0.97 -15.52
C ILE A 89 10.88 -0.06 -16.07
N THR A 90 10.51 -0.83 -17.09
CA THR A 90 11.39 -1.81 -17.75
C THR A 90 12.66 -1.15 -18.29
N GLN A 91 12.57 0.04 -18.87
CA GLN A 91 13.75 0.77 -19.35
C GLN A 91 14.61 1.29 -18.18
N ALA A 92 13.97 1.81 -17.13
CA ALA A 92 14.65 2.37 -15.97
C ALA A 92 15.36 1.33 -15.10
N ILE A 93 14.96 0.05 -15.16
CA ILE A 93 15.51 -0.99 -14.30
C ILE A 93 16.98 -1.30 -14.57
N SER A 94 17.49 -0.97 -15.77
CA SER A 94 18.90 -1.11 -16.14
C SER A 94 19.82 -0.21 -15.32
N LYS A 95 19.34 0.96 -14.88
CA LYS A 95 20.06 1.91 -14.04
C LYS A 95 19.07 2.53 -13.03
N PRO A 96 18.69 1.77 -11.99
CA PRO A 96 17.56 2.14 -11.15
C PRO A 96 17.89 3.31 -10.23
N THR A 97 16.92 4.20 -10.07
CA THR A 97 16.90 5.28 -9.07
C THR A 97 15.83 4.99 -8.02
N LEU A 98 15.88 5.71 -6.90
CA LEU A 98 14.85 5.58 -5.85
C LEU A 98 13.45 6.00 -6.30
N SER A 99 13.34 6.67 -7.45
CA SER A 99 12.07 7.11 -8.05
C SER A 99 11.55 6.18 -9.16
N CYS A 100 12.21 5.05 -9.44
CA CYS A 100 11.82 4.13 -10.52
C CYS A 100 10.36 3.68 -10.49
N PHE A 101 9.75 3.60 -9.30
CA PHE A 101 8.41 3.07 -9.12
C PHE A 101 7.37 4.12 -8.72
N ASP A 102 7.73 5.41 -8.66
CA ASP A 102 6.85 6.43 -8.08
C ASP A 102 5.51 6.55 -8.81
N ASP A 103 5.52 6.52 -10.15
CA ASP A 103 4.31 6.58 -10.96
C ASP A 103 3.40 5.37 -10.73
N ALA A 104 3.95 4.16 -10.85
CA ALA A 104 3.19 2.93 -10.61
C ALA A 104 2.66 2.88 -9.17
N GLN A 105 3.47 3.27 -8.19
CA GLN A 105 3.04 3.28 -6.81
C GLN A 105 1.89 4.27 -6.57
N GLN A 106 1.92 5.44 -7.21
CA GLN A 106 0.83 6.42 -7.13
C GLN A 106 -0.45 5.90 -7.80
N LEU A 107 -0.35 5.18 -8.92
CA LEU A 107 -1.47 4.54 -9.59
C LEU A 107 -2.13 3.49 -8.67
N ILE A 108 -1.33 2.59 -8.11
CA ILE A 108 -1.81 1.51 -7.22
C ILE A 108 -2.39 2.06 -5.93
N TYR A 109 -1.77 3.09 -5.35
CA TYR A 109 -2.36 3.83 -4.24
C TYR A 109 -3.74 4.37 -4.60
N THR A 110 -3.86 5.00 -5.77
CA THR A 110 -5.11 5.61 -6.24
C THR A 110 -6.19 4.57 -6.49
N LEU A 111 -5.83 3.43 -7.06
CA LEU A 111 -6.69 2.27 -7.25
C LEU A 111 -7.29 1.81 -5.91
N MET A 112 -6.43 1.46 -4.95
CA MET A 112 -6.88 1.04 -3.62
C MET A 112 -7.69 2.13 -2.91
N ALA A 113 -7.27 3.39 -2.99
CA ALA A 113 -7.93 4.50 -2.32
C ALA A 113 -9.35 4.78 -2.86
N LYS A 114 -9.61 4.50 -4.14
CA LYS A 114 -10.90 4.71 -4.80
C LYS A 114 -11.82 3.50 -4.71
N ASP A 115 -11.29 2.29 -4.58
CA ASP A 115 -12.09 1.07 -4.60
C ASP A 115 -11.98 0.26 -3.30
N SER A 116 -10.89 -0.50 -3.11
CA SER A 116 -10.77 -1.47 -2.01
C SER A 116 -10.81 -0.83 -0.64
N PHE A 117 -10.28 0.38 -0.48
CA PHE A 117 -10.22 1.05 0.82
C PHE A 117 -11.61 1.51 1.33
N PRO A 118 -12.44 2.21 0.53
CA PRO A 118 -13.84 2.46 0.89
C PRO A 118 -14.65 1.20 1.24
N ARG A 119 -14.41 0.09 0.53
CA ARG A 119 -15.09 -1.19 0.79
C ARG A 119 -14.59 -1.82 2.10
N PHE A 120 -13.27 -1.79 2.35
CA PHE A 120 -12.69 -2.23 3.61
C PHE A 120 -13.31 -1.50 4.82
N LEU A 121 -13.45 -0.17 4.76
CA LEU A 121 -14.05 0.60 5.87
C LEU A 121 -15.53 0.23 6.16
N LYS A 122 -16.23 -0.37 5.19
CA LYS A 122 -17.60 -0.85 5.33
C LYS A 122 -17.68 -2.35 5.68
N SER A 123 -16.58 -3.08 5.53
CA SER A 123 -16.50 -4.52 5.73
C SER A 123 -16.61 -4.92 7.21
N GLU A 124 -17.00 -6.17 7.46
CA GLU A 124 -16.96 -6.75 8.81
C GLU A 124 -15.55 -6.78 9.39
N ALA A 125 -14.53 -7.01 8.57
CA ALA A 125 -13.13 -7.00 9.02
C ALA A 125 -12.74 -5.69 9.72
N TYR A 126 -13.17 -4.54 9.19
CA TYR A 126 -12.93 -3.25 9.83
C TYR A 126 -13.78 -3.04 11.09
N LYS A 127 -15.06 -3.45 11.07
CA LYS A 127 -15.93 -3.35 12.24
C LYS A 127 -15.40 -4.18 13.42
N GLU A 128 -14.95 -5.40 13.16
CA GLU A 128 -14.32 -6.28 14.14
C GLU A 128 -13.04 -5.66 14.73
N LEU A 129 -12.19 -5.07 13.88
CA LEU A 129 -10.99 -4.36 14.31
C LEU A 129 -11.32 -3.20 15.26
N VAL A 130 -12.29 -2.36 14.91
CA VAL A 130 -12.71 -1.23 15.75
C VAL A 130 -13.28 -1.74 17.08
N ASN A 131 -14.14 -2.76 17.05
CA ASN A 131 -14.71 -3.35 18.26
C ASN A 131 -13.63 -3.94 19.18
N LYS A 132 -12.63 -4.61 18.62
CA LYS A 132 -11.48 -5.14 19.37
C LYS A 132 -10.68 -4.03 20.05
N GLU A 133 -10.42 -2.93 19.35
CA GLU A 133 -9.74 -1.76 19.91
C GLU A 133 -10.55 -1.05 21.01
N LEU A 134 -11.86 -0.90 20.85
CA LEU A 134 -12.73 -0.33 21.87
C LEU A 134 -12.71 -1.18 23.16
N LYS A 135 -12.82 -2.51 23.02
CA LYS A 135 -12.72 -3.45 24.16
C LYS A 135 -11.35 -3.37 24.84
N ARG A 136 -10.25 -3.30 24.07
CA ARG A 136 -8.89 -3.13 24.61
C ARG A 136 -8.78 -1.85 25.44
N ARG A 137 -9.29 -0.73 24.92
CA ARG A 137 -9.30 0.55 25.63
C ARG A 137 -10.11 0.46 26.91
N GLN A 138 -11.33 -0.07 26.87
CA GLN A 138 -12.19 -0.23 28.05
C GLN A 138 -11.52 -1.07 29.16
N LYS A 139 -10.88 -2.19 28.80
CA LYS A 139 -10.09 -3.00 29.76
C LYS A 139 -8.92 -2.23 30.37
N ARG A 140 -8.30 -1.32 29.61
CA ARG A 140 -7.21 -0.46 30.10
C ARG A 140 -7.68 0.59 31.13
N TRP A 141 -8.97 0.93 31.12
CA TRP A 141 -9.60 1.84 32.09
C TRP A 141 -10.21 1.12 33.31
N LEU A 142 -10.05 -0.20 33.42
CA LEU A 142 -10.43 -0.99 34.60
C LEU A 142 -9.18 -1.53 35.33
N PRO A 143 -8.24 -0.70 35.86
CA PRO A 143 -7.06 -1.24 36.53
C PRO A 143 -7.31 -1.65 37.99
N PHE A 144 -8.49 -1.41 38.56
CA PHE A 144 -8.77 -1.66 39.99
C PHE A 144 -10.22 -2.07 40.28
N LEU A 145 -10.64 -3.23 39.75
CA LEU A 145 -11.69 -4.06 40.34
C LEU A 145 -11.15 -5.48 40.46
#